data_AF-A0A952LWJ2-F1
#
_entry.id   AF-A0A952LWJ2-F1
#
_cell.length_a   1.000
_cell.length_b   1.000
_cell.length_c   1.000
_cell.angle_alpha   90.00
_cell.angle_beta   90.00
_cell.angle_gamma   90.00
#
_symmetry.space_group_name_H-M   'P 1'
#
loop_
_entity.id
_entity.type
_entity.pdbx_description
1 polymer ?
#
loop_
_entity_poly.entity_id
_entity_poly.type
_entity_poly.pdbx_seq_one_letter_code
_entity_poly.pdbx_strand_id
1 'polypeptide(L)'
;MSAFFLVFAMLILALLLLLCTLVYMSQLSMTRLIKSNLEQLSKIEENISKLSQFQDTLNRRVEHLSADVLQKEFYKDPNNRHQLAIEDAKAGKGMKDLMLRHGLSSDEAALIVSLHAKNKKTTKNRTGKVGSDKVGLLI
;
A
#
# COMPACT_ATOMS: atom_id res chain seq x y z
N MET A 1 -69.54 57.11 20.42
CA MET A 1 -68.07 57.31 20.39
C MET A 1 -67.34 56.15 21.07
N SER A 2 -67.64 55.79 22.34
CA SER A 2 -66.98 54.69 23.09
C SER A 2 -67.02 53.31 22.43
N ALA A 3 -68.13 52.92 21.79
CA ALA A 3 -68.24 51.61 21.14
C ALA A 3 -67.27 51.42 19.96
N PHE A 4 -66.99 52.49 19.19
CA PHE A 4 -66.03 52.44 18.09
C PHE A 4 -64.59 52.23 18.59
N PHE A 5 -64.21 52.86 19.70
CA PHE A 5 -62.90 52.66 20.33
C PHE A 5 -62.71 51.23 20.82
N LEU A 6 -63.75 50.60 21.39
CA LEU A 6 -63.70 49.20 21.83
C LEU A 6 -63.50 48.23 20.66
N VAL A 7 -64.24 48.42 19.56
CA VAL A 7 -64.09 47.58 18.36
C VAL A 7 -62.68 47.72 17.78
N PHE A 8 -62.14 48.93 17.72
CA PHE A 8 -60.79 49.18 17.22
C PHE A 8 -59.71 48.54 18.11
N ALA A 9 -59.86 48.62 19.44
CA ALA A 9 -58.95 47.98 20.39
C ALA A 9 -58.95 46.45 20.25
N MET A 10 -60.11 45.83 20.08
CA MET A 10 -60.23 44.39 19.85
C MET A 10 -59.58 43.95 18.53
N LEU A 11 -59.69 44.78 17.49
CA LEU A 11 -59.09 44.51 16.18
C LEU A 11 -57.56 44.58 16.24
N ILE A 12 -56.99 45.55 16.96
CA ILE A 12 -55.54 45.63 17.21
C ILE A 12 -55.05 44.42 18.01
N LEU A 13 -55.79 44.01 19.05
CA LEU A 13 -55.42 42.85 19.86
C LEU A 13 -55.41 41.56 19.03
N ALA A 14 -56.41 41.38 18.16
CA ALA A 14 -56.49 40.24 17.25
C ALA A 14 -55.30 40.22 16.26
N LEU A 15 -54.92 41.38 15.71
CA LEU A 15 -53.76 41.50 14.82
C LEU A 15 -52.44 41.18 15.54
N LEU A 16 -52.27 41.64 16.77
CA LEU A 16 -51.09 41.33 17.60
C LEU A 16 -50.98 39.83 17.88
N LEU A 17 -52.08 39.18 18.23
CA LEU A 17 -52.10 37.73 18.46
C LEU A 17 -51.78 36.97 17.17
N LEU A 18 -52.33 37.37 16.04
CA LEU A 18 -52.05 36.76 14.74
C LEU A 18 -50.57 36.88 14.38
N LEU A 19 -49.99 38.09 14.49
CA LEU A 19 -48.56 38.31 14.28
C LEU A 19 -47.70 37.45 15.21
N CYS A 20 -48.07 37.36 16.48
CA CYS A 20 -47.35 36.55 17.46
C CYS A 20 -47.38 35.05 17.09
N THR A 21 -48.53 34.53 16.66
CA THR A 21 -48.64 33.13 16.19
C THR A 21 -47.81 32.86 14.93
N LEU A 22 -47.78 33.80 13.98
CA LEU A 22 -46.96 33.67 12.76
C LEU A 22 -45.47 33.63 13.09
N VAL A 23 -45.00 34.52 13.97
CA VAL A 23 -43.61 34.52 14.43
C VAL A 23 -43.27 33.21 15.14
N TYR A 24 -44.15 32.71 16.01
CA TYR A 24 -43.95 31.43 16.69
C TYR A 24 -43.85 30.25 15.72
N MET A 25 -44.73 30.18 14.72
CA MET A 25 -44.67 29.13 13.69
C MET A 25 -43.40 29.21 12.85
N SER A 26 -42.96 30.42 12.50
CA SER A 26 -41.71 30.65 11.76
C SER A 26 -40.47 30.20 12.56
N GLN A 27 -40.44 30.49 13.87
CA GLN A 27 -39.36 30.06 14.77
C GLN A 27 -39.30 28.52 14.83
N LEU A 28 -40.46 27.86 14.91
CA LEU A 28 -40.55 26.40 14.95
C LEU A 28 -40.07 25.76 13.64
N SER A 29 -40.44 26.31 12.48
CA SER A 29 -39.98 25.80 11.18
C SER A 29 -38.47 25.96 11.00
N MET A 30 -37.91 27.12 11.39
CA MET A 30 -36.47 27.36 11.33
C MET A 30 -35.68 26.40 12.22
N THR A 31 -36.20 26.12 13.42
CA THR A 31 -35.58 25.16 14.34
C THR A 31 -35.53 23.75 13.74
N ARG A 32 -36.60 23.33 13.04
CA ARG A 32 -36.64 22.03 12.35
C ARG A 32 -35.63 21.97 11.19
N LEU A 33 -35.54 23.03 10.40
CA LEU A 33 -34.56 23.14 9.31
C LEU A 33 -33.13 23.07 9.82
N ILE A 34 -32.80 23.79 10.90
CA ILE A 34 -31.48 23.76 11.52
C ILE A 34 -31.12 22.34 11.97
N LYS A 35 -32.05 21.63 12.64
CA LYS A 35 -31.82 20.24 13.06
C LYS A 35 -31.54 19.32 11.88
N SER A 36 -32.34 19.42 10.81
CA SER A 36 -32.13 18.61 9.61
C SER A 36 -30.78 18.92 8.94
N ASN A 37 -30.39 20.18 8.87
CA ASN A 37 -29.09 20.58 8.32
C ASN A 37 -27.93 20.06 9.18
N LEU A 38 -28.06 20.07 10.51
CA LEU A 38 -27.05 19.50 11.41
C LEU A 38 -26.88 17.98 11.21
N GLU A 39 -27.99 17.25 11.03
CA GLU A 39 -27.93 15.82 10.69
C GLU A 39 -27.31 15.54 9.33
N GLN A 40 -27.50 16.43 8.35
CA GLN A 40 -26.84 16.31 7.05
C GLN A 40 -25.33 16.61 7.18
N LEU A 41 -24.96 17.63 7.94
CA LEU A 41 -23.58 17.98 8.22
C LEU A 41 -22.84 16.83 8.92
N SER A 42 -23.44 16.18 9.90
CA SER A 42 -22.81 15.04 10.59
C SER A 42 -22.56 13.86 9.65
N LYS A 43 -23.48 13.58 8.73
CA LYS A 43 -23.28 12.55 7.69
C LYS A 43 -22.16 12.92 6.72
N ILE A 44 -22.06 14.20 6.35
CA ILE A 44 -20.97 14.69 5.49
C ILE A 44 -19.63 14.55 6.22
N GLU A 45 -19.56 14.92 7.50
CA GLU A 45 -18.36 14.78 8.33
C GLU A 45 -17.92 13.32 8.43
N GLU A 46 -18.86 12.39 8.65
CA GLU A 46 -18.57 10.95 8.65
C GLU A 46 -18.01 10.47 7.31
N ASN A 47 -18.60 10.93 6.19
CA ASN A 47 -18.13 10.58 4.85
C ASN A 47 -16.74 11.16 4.56
N ILE A 48 -16.44 12.38 5.01
CA ILE A 48 -15.11 12.99 4.90
C ILE A 48 -14.09 12.18 5.70
N SER A 49 -14.44 11.76 6.92
CA SER A 49 -13.58 10.91 7.74
C SER A 49 -13.24 9.59 7.04
N LYS A 50 -14.25 8.92 6.46
CA LYS A 50 -14.05 7.70 5.66
C LYS A 50 -13.17 7.94 4.43
N LEU A 51 -13.38 9.06 3.74
CA LEU A 51 -12.58 9.40 2.56
C LEU A 51 -11.12 9.64 2.92
N SER A 52 -10.85 10.29 4.05
CA SER A 52 -9.50 10.50 4.59
C SER A 52 -8.78 9.16 4.86
N GLN A 53 -9.46 8.21 5.53
CA GLN A 53 -8.91 6.87 5.76
C GLN A 53 -8.61 6.11 4.46
N PHE A 54 -9.47 6.28 3.46
CA PHE A 54 -9.25 5.69 2.13
C PHE A 54 -8.03 6.31 1.43
N GLN A 55 -7.87 7.63 1.53
CA GLN A 55 -6.71 8.34 0.99
C GLN A 55 -5.40 7.88 1.63
N ASP A 56 -5.36 7.69 2.96
CA ASP A 56 -4.18 7.14 3.64
C ASP A 56 -3.83 5.73 3.15
N THR A 57 -4.85 4.89 2.95
CA THR A 57 -4.67 3.54 2.43
C THR A 57 -4.11 3.57 1.00
N LEU A 58 -4.62 4.46 0.15
CA LEU A 58 -4.10 4.65 -1.20
C LEU A 58 -2.66 5.14 -1.20
N ASN A 59 -2.33 6.13 -0.37
CA ASN A 59 -0.97 6.65 -0.27
C ASN A 59 0.02 5.55 0.12
N ARG A 60 -0.31 4.72 1.11
CA ARG A 60 0.53 3.57 1.48
C ARG A 60 0.71 2.56 0.35
N ARG A 61 -0.35 2.30 -0.41
CA ARG A 61 -0.27 1.40 -1.58
C ARG A 61 0.57 2.00 -2.71
N VAL A 62 0.47 3.30 -2.94
CA VAL A 62 1.29 4.01 -3.93
C VAL A 62 2.75 3.99 -3.51
N GLU A 63 3.06 4.19 -2.22
CA GLU A 63 4.42 4.09 -1.69
C GLU A 63 5.00 2.67 -1.80
N HIS A 64 4.20 1.64 -1.52
CA HIS A 64 4.63 0.25 -1.73
C HIS A 64 4.87 -0.03 -3.21
N LEU A 65 3.97 0.42 -4.09
CA LEU A 65 4.09 0.20 -5.52
C LEU A 65 5.30 0.96 -6.10
N SER A 66 5.57 2.19 -5.62
CA SER A 66 6.74 2.94 -6.05
C SER A 66 8.03 2.28 -5.59
N ALA A 67 8.07 1.74 -4.35
CA ALA A 67 9.19 0.95 -3.86
C ALA A 67 9.41 -0.32 -4.70
N ASP A 68 8.35 -1.06 -5.02
CA ASP A 68 8.41 -2.26 -5.87
C ASP A 68 8.90 -1.92 -7.29
N VAL A 69 8.42 -0.82 -7.87
CA VAL A 69 8.84 -0.36 -9.21
C VAL A 69 10.30 0.05 -9.20
N LEU A 70 10.75 0.83 -8.20
CA LEU A 70 12.15 1.22 -8.05
C LEU A 70 13.06 0.00 -7.90
N GLN A 71 12.66 -0.96 -7.05
CA GLN A 71 13.41 -2.20 -6.89
C GLN A 71 13.48 -2.96 -8.23
N LYS A 72 12.36 -3.10 -8.92
CA LYS A 72 12.31 -3.76 -10.23
C LYS A 72 13.16 -3.06 -11.27
N GLU A 73 13.18 -1.73 -11.31
CA GLU A 73 14.04 -0.96 -12.22
C GLU A 73 15.52 -1.16 -11.92
N PHE A 74 15.91 -1.21 -10.63
CA PHE A 74 17.29 -1.53 -10.23
C PHE A 74 17.74 -2.90 -10.76
N TYR A 75 16.84 -3.89 -10.74
CA TYR A 75 17.07 -5.22 -11.31
C TYR A 75 16.84 -5.31 -12.82
N LYS A 76 16.37 -4.26 -13.51
CA LYS A 76 16.12 -4.28 -14.96
C LYS A 76 17.19 -3.58 -15.78
N ASP A 77 18.18 -2.97 -15.12
CA ASP A 77 19.33 -2.38 -15.81
C ASP A 77 20.10 -3.49 -16.57
N PRO A 78 20.22 -3.43 -17.91
CA PRO A 78 20.93 -4.42 -18.71
C PRO A 78 22.44 -4.50 -18.39
N ASN A 79 22.99 -3.48 -17.72
CA ASN A 79 24.36 -3.50 -17.21
C ASN A 79 24.46 -3.96 -15.75
N ASN A 80 23.36 -4.45 -15.16
CA ASN A 80 23.40 -4.99 -13.82
C ASN A 80 24.25 -6.27 -13.82
N ARG A 81 25.42 -6.14 -13.19
CA ARG A 81 26.40 -7.18 -12.91
C ARG A 81 25.77 -8.51 -12.47
N HIS A 82 24.71 -8.47 -11.67
CA HIS A 82 24.01 -9.67 -11.20
C HIS A 82 23.21 -10.35 -12.31
N GLN A 83 22.57 -9.60 -13.20
CA GLN A 83 21.78 -10.16 -14.30
C GLN A 83 22.67 -10.83 -15.35
N LEU A 84 23.78 -10.19 -15.71
CA LEU A 84 24.82 -10.77 -16.58
C LEU A 84 25.43 -12.04 -15.95
N ALA A 85 25.67 -12.03 -14.63
CA ALA A 85 26.14 -13.21 -13.93
C ALA A 85 25.11 -14.35 -13.88
N ILE A 86 23.82 -14.04 -13.75
CA ILE A 86 22.74 -15.03 -13.82
C ILE A 86 22.66 -15.67 -15.21
N GLU A 87 22.81 -14.89 -16.28
CA GLU A 87 22.87 -15.40 -17.66
C GLU A 87 24.08 -16.32 -17.87
N ASP A 88 25.24 -15.91 -17.38
CA ASP A 88 26.47 -16.71 -17.44
C ASP A 88 26.38 -18.02 -16.62
N ALA A 89 25.72 -17.98 -15.45
CA ALA A 89 25.43 -19.20 -14.68
C ALA A 89 24.44 -20.11 -15.41
N LYS A 90 23.38 -19.56 -16.03
CA LYS A 90 22.43 -20.33 -16.87
C LYS A 90 23.13 -20.96 -18.08
N ALA A 91 24.15 -20.30 -18.63
CA ALA A 91 25.02 -20.81 -19.69
C ALA A 91 26.03 -21.88 -19.19
N GLY A 92 26.12 -22.09 -17.87
CA GLY A 92 26.95 -23.14 -17.26
C GLY A 92 28.37 -22.71 -16.92
N LYS A 93 28.66 -21.40 -16.85
CA LYS A 93 29.97 -20.91 -16.38
C LYS A 93 30.15 -21.19 -14.89
N GLY A 94 31.39 -21.48 -14.50
CA GLY A 94 31.73 -21.85 -13.14
C GLY A 94 31.85 -20.65 -12.20
N MET A 95 31.79 -20.89 -10.90
CA MET A 95 31.87 -19.87 -9.84
C MET A 95 33.07 -18.92 -10.01
N LYS A 96 34.25 -19.44 -10.38
CA LYS A 96 35.46 -18.64 -10.60
C LYS A 96 35.30 -17.63 -11.74
N ASP A 97 34.66 -18.04 -12.84
CA ASP A 97 34.44 -17.16 -13.99
C ASP A 97 33.46 -16.04 -13.66
N LEU A 98 32.45 -16.34 -12.83
CA LEU A 98 31.50 -15.35 -12.35
C LEU A 98 32.16 -14.32 -11.43
N MET A 99 33.02 -14.76 -10.50
CA MET A 99 33.77 -13.86 -9.62
C MET A 99 34.73 -12.97 -10.41
N LEU A 100 35.48 -13.53 -11.37
CA LEU A 100 36.48 -12.79 -12.14
C LEU A 100 35.86 -11.79 -13.13
N ARG A 101 34.82 -12.19 -13.87
CA ARG A 101 34.23 -11.33 -14.92
C ARG A 101 33.25 -10.32 -14.37
N HIS A 102 32.49 -10.72 -13.35
CA HIS A 102 31.43 -9.90 -12.78
C HIS A 102 31.82 -9.36 -11.40
N GLY A 103 33.07 -9.52 -10.94
CA GLY A 103 33.52 -8.97 -9.65
C GLY A 103 32.65 -9.36 -8.45
N LEU A 104 32.01 -10.53 -8.50
CA LEU A 104 31.14 -11.03 -7.43
C LEU A 104 31.98 -11.59 -6.28
N SER A 105 31.44 -11.49 -5.06
CA SER A 105 32.01 -12.20 -3.92
C SER A 105 31.86 -13.72 -4.08
N SER A 106 32.65 -14.50 -3.32
CA SER A 106 32.61 -15.96 -3.37
C SER A 106 31.21 -16.50 -3.04
N ASP A 107 30.56 -15.91 -2.04
CA ASP A 107 29.25 -16.36 -1.57
C ASP A 107 28.14 -15.99 -2.56
N GLU A 108 28.19 -14.80 -3.16
CA GLU A 108 27.26 -14.39 -4.21
C GLU A 108 27.39 -15.26 -5.47
N ALA A 109 28.62 -15.56 -5.89
CA ALA A 109 28.85 -16.43 -7.04
C ALA A 109 28.38 -17.86 -6.77
N ALA A 110 28.63 -18.39 -5.57
CA ALA A 110 28.14 -19.71 -5.15
C ALA A 110 26.60 -19.76 -5.15
N LEU A 111 25.95 -18.70 -4.66
CA LEU A 111 24.50 -18.59 -4.62
C LEU A 111 23.90 -18.54 -6.03
N ILE A 112 24.44 -17.70 -6.91
CA ILE A 112 23.97 -17.58 -8.31
C ILE A 112 24.14 -18.91 -9.07
N VAL A 113 25.27 -19.59 -8.91
CA VAL A 113 25.49 -20.91 -9.51
C VAL A 113 24.52 -21.94 -8.94
N SER A 114 24.30 -21.98 -7.62
CA SER A 114 23.40 -22.97 -7.01
C SER A 114 21.93 -22.78 -7.38
N LEU A 115 21.47 -21.53 -7.56
CA LEU A 115 20.08 -21.21 -7.92
C LEU A 115 19.81 -21.26 -9.42
N HIS A 116 20.77 -20.87 -10.25
CA HIS A 116 20.54 -20.62 -11.68
C HIS A 116 21.37 -21.48 -12.63
N ALA A 117 22.42 -22.18 -12.17
CA ALA A 117 23.10 -23.13 -13.03
C ALA A 117 22.13 -24.26 -13.37
N LYS A 118 21.94 -24.52 -14.67
CA LYS A 118 21.20 -25.69 -15.12
C LYS A 118 21.82 -26.91 -14.46
N ASN A 119 21.03 -27.58 -13.63
CA ASN A 119 21.43 -28.67 -12.76
C ASN A 119 22.00 -29.82 -13.62
N LYS A 120 23.30 -29.77 -13.94
CA LYS A 120 24.03 -30.92 -14.47
C LYS A 120 24.20 -31.86 -13.30
N LYS A 121 23.22 -32.76 -13.15
CA LYS A 121 23.28 -33.92 -12.27
C LYS A 121 24.71 -34.46 -12.26
N THR A 122 25.37 -34.26 -11.13
CA THR A 122 26.30 -35.19 -10.49
C THR A 122 26.72 -36.40 -11.35
N THR A 123 27.75 -36.26 -12.18
CA THR A 123 28.62 -37.37 -12.56
C THR A 123 29.91 -37.27 -11.75
N LYS A 124 29.79 -37.52 -10.44
CA LYS A 124 30.93 -37.70 -9.56
C LYS A 124 31.52 -39.08 -9.87
N ASN A 125 32.38 -39.16 -10.88
CA ASN A 125 33.21 -40.33 -11.12
C ASN A 125 34.20 -40.45 -9.95
N ARG A 126 33.80 -41.20 -8.92
CA ARG A 126 34.67 -41.65 -7.84
C ARG A 126 35.53 -42.80 -8.38
N THR A 127 36.57 -42.48 -9.15
CA THR A 127 37.73 -43.36 -9.29
C THR A 127 38.81 -42.88 -8.32
N GLY A 128 38.61 -43.20 -7.04
CA GLY A 128 39.67 -43.13 -6.05
C GLY A 128 40.65 -44.27 -6.33
N LYS A 129 41.75 -43.96 -7.02
CA LYS A 129 42.92 -44.85 -7.08
C LYS A 129 43.67 -44.66 -5.76
N VAL A 130 43.25 -45.41 -4.75
CA VAL A 130 43.97 -45.52 -3.47
C VAL A 130 45.16 -46.43 -3.72
N GLY A 131 46.36 -45.84 -3.74
CA GLY A 131 47.59 -46.59 -3.53
C GLY A 131 47.77 -46.84 -2.04
N SER A 132 47.93 -48.09 -1.66
CA SER A 132 48.72 -48.53 -0.50
C SER A 132 48.77 -50.06 -0.44
N ASP A 133 49.89 -50.54 0.09
CA ASP A 133 50.11 -51.86 0.69
C ASP A 133 50.63 -52.99 -0.19
N LYS A 134 51.93 -52.94 -0.47
CA LYS A 134 52.78 -54.13 -0.39
C LYS A 134 53.95 -53.87 0.56
N VAL A 135 53.72 -54.12 1.84
CA VAL A 135 54.78 -54.50 2.78
C VAL A 135 54.32 -55.80 3.43
N GLY A 136 54.58 -56.91 2.74
CA GLY A 136 54.42 -58.26 3.25
C GLY A 136 55.80 -58.81 3.57
N LEU A 137 56.20 -58.65 4.83
CA LEU A 137 57.27 -59.37 5.50
C LEU A 137 56.79 -60.80 5.74
N LEU A 138 57.47 -61.81 5.20
CA LEU A 138 57.41 -63.22 5.66
C LEU A 138 58.57 -64.00 5.01
N ILE A 139 59.58 -64.27 5.85
CA ILE A 139 60.61 -65.34 5.81
C ILE A 139 61.51 -65.41 4.58
#